data_AF-A0A6P6NE94-F1
#
_entry.id   AF-A0A6P6NE94-F1
#
_cell.length_a   1.000
_cell.length_b   1.000
_cell.length_c   1.000
_cell.angle_alpha   90.00
_cell.angle_beta   90.00
_cell.angle_gamma   90.00
#
_symmetry.space_group_name_H-M   'P 1'
#
loop_
_entity.id
_entity.type
_entity.pdbx_description
1 polymer ?
#
loop_
_entity_poly.entity_id
_entity_poly.type
_entity_poly.pdbx_seq_one_letter_code
_entity_poly.pdbx_strand_id
1 'polypeptide(L)'
;MVRVAINQHNNFRTFFQALMLLFRSATGEAWHDIMLSCLGKKVCDPLSSNPEPECGSEFAYLYFVSFIFLCSFLMLNLFVAVIMDNFEYLTRDSSILGPHHLDEYVRIWAEYDPACVRAHSL
;
A
#
# COMPACT_ATOMS: atom_id res chain seq x y z
N MET A 1 12.70 26.72 18.89
CA MET A 1 12.27 26.94 17.49
C MET A 1 11.34 25.79 17.11
N VAL A 2 10.04 25.94 17.36
CA VAL A 2 9.07 24.87 17.04
C VAL A 2 8.91 24.86 15.53
N ARG A 3 9.34 23.79 14.86
CA ARG A 3 9.03 23.59 13.45
C ARG A 3 7.54 23.34 13.35
N VAL A 4 6.80 24.24 12.70
CA VAL A 4 5.42 23.97 12.34
C VAL A 4 5.47 22.97 11.19
N ALA A 5 4.94 21.76 11.37
CA ALA A 5 4.90 20.75 10.32
C ALA A 5 3.76 20.99 9.31
N ILE A 6 2.74 21.74 9.74
CA ILE A 6 1.57 22.12 8.95
C ILE A 6 1.83 23.45 8.22
N ASN A 7 1.97 23.38 6.90
CA ASN A 7 2.41 24.48 6.04
C ASN A 7 1.44 24.64 4.85
N GLN A 8 1.61 25.67 4.02
CA GLN A 8 0.83 25.84 2.78
C GLN A 8 0.89 24.61 1.84
N HIS A 9 1.98 23.83 1.91
CA HIS A 9 2.14 22.60 1.12
C HIS A 9 1.77 21.31 1.88
N ASN A 10 1.75 21.36 3.22
CA ASN A 10 1.45 20.23 4.10
C ASN A 10 0.26 20.60 4.99
N ASN A 11 -0.96 20.48 4.50
CA ASN A 11 -2.15 20.84 5.28
C ASN A 11 -3.35 19.97 4.90
N PHE A 12 -4.43 20.15 5.66
CA PHE A 12 -5.68 19.44 5.53
C PHE A 12 -6.80 20.29 4.89
N ARG A 13 -6.48 21.35 4.14
CA ARG A 13 -7.49 22.26 3.54
C ARG A 13 -8.21 21.64 2.35
N THR A 14 -7.51 20.83 1.57
CA THR A 14 -8.06 20.17 0.38
C THR A 14 -7.83 18.67 0.47
N PHE A 15 -8.72 17.91 -0.16
CA PHE A 15 -8.66 16.44 -0.16
C PHE A 15 -7.31 15.91 -0.66
N PHE A 16 -6.79 16.45 -1.76
CA PHE A 16 -5.53 15.97 -2.34
C PHE A 16 -4.32 16.31 -1.46
N GLN A 17 -4.29 17.48 -0.84
CA GLN A 17 -3.21 17.84 0.09
C GLN A 17 -3.25 16.97 1.35
N ALA A 18 -4.44 16.70 1.89
CA ALA A 18 -4.62 15.76 2.99
C ALA A 18 -4.15 14.36 2.61
N LEU A 19 -4.50 13.87 1.41
CA LEU A 19 -4.05 12.57 0.90
C LEU A 19 -2.52 12.51 0.79
N MET A 20 -1.87 13.52 0.22
CA MET A 20 -0.40 13.56 0.09
C MET A 20 0.28 13.60 1.47
N LEU A 21 -0.28 14.32 2.43
CA LEU A 21 0.21 14.37 3.80
C LEU A 21 0.06 13.01 4.51
N LEU A 22 -1.06 12.33 4.32
CA LEU A 22 -1.27 10.97 4.84
C LEU A 22 -0.37 9.95 4.17
N PHE A 23 -0.14 10.05 2.86
CA PHE A 23 0.81 9.21 2.13
C PHE A 23 2.23 9.37 2.69
N ARG A 24 2.67 10.61 2.89
CA ARG A 24 3.93 10.91 3.58
C ARG A 24 3.98 10.33 5.00
N SER A 25 2.85 10.35 5.71
CA SER A 25 2.79 9.78 7.06
C SER A 25 2.89 8.25 7.03
N ALA A 26 2.27 7.61 6.03
CA ALA A 26 2.32 6.17 5.79
C ALA A 26 3.73 5.66 5.46
N THR A 27 4.58 6.46 4.82
CA THR A 27 6.00 6.11 4.61
C THR A 27 6.86 6.28 5.86
N GLY A 28 6.30 6.78 6.97
CA GLY A 28 7.00 7.00 8.23
C GLY A 28 7.73 8.35 8.33
N GLU A 29 7.57 9.25 7.35
CA GLU A 29 8.28 10.52 7.34
C GLU A 29 7.65 11.58 8.25
N ALA A 30 8.30 11.86 9.38
CA ALA A 30 7.95 12.96 10.29
C ALA A 30 6.47 13.00 10.71
N TRP A 31 5.78 11.85 10.69
CA TRP A 31 4.36 11.74 11.02
C TRP A 31 4.07 12.16 12.47
N HIS A 32 5.02 11.96 13.39
CA HIS A 32 4.90 12.39 14.78
C HIS A 32 4.89 13.92 14.90
N ASP A 33 5.73 14.63 14.15
CA ASP A 33 5.74 16.10 14.14
C ASP A 33 4.44 16.68 13.58
N ILE A 34 3.88 16.02 12.56
CA ILE A 34 2.58 16.35 11.97
C ILE A 34 1.48 16.13 13.01
N MET A 35 1.47 14.99 13.70
CA MET A 35 0.52 14.69 14.77
C MET A 35 0.59 15.72 15.90
N LEU A 36 1.80 16.03 16.38
CA LEU A 36 2.03 17.04 17.43
C LEU A 36 1.60 18.45 16.98
N SER A 37 1.61 18.72 15.68
CA SER A 37 1.12 19.98 15.10
C SER A 37 -0.41 20.05 15.01
N CYS A 38 -1.11 18.92 15.12
CA CYS A 38 -2.56 18.82 15.11
C CYS A 38 -3.20 18.73 16.51
N LEU A 39 -2.39 18.66 17.58
CA LEU A 39 -2.86 18.67 18.97
C LEU A 39 -3.56 19.98 19.33
N GLY A 40 -4.23 20.02 20.49
CA GLY A 40 -4.90 21.22 20.96
C GLY A 40 -3.94 22.41 21.20
N LYS A 41 -4.54 23.57 21.47
CA LYS A 41 -3.83 24.83 21.81
C LYS A 41 -2.93 25.36 20.69
N LYS A 42 -3.24 25.03 19.42
CA LYS A 42 -2.51 25.56 18.26
C LYS A 42 -3.19 26.81 17.74
N VAL A 43 -2.42 27.66 17.10
CA VAL A 43 -2.93 28.88 16.47
C VAL A 43 -3.85 28.49 15.32
N CYS A 44 -5.11 28.93 15.38
CA CYS A 44 -6.04 28.78 14.28
C CYS A 44 -5.61 29.61 13.07
N ASP A 45 -5.98 29.15 11.88
CA ASP A 45 -5.89 29.96 10.67
C ASP A 45 -6.75 31.23 10.84
N PRO A 46 -6.21 32.45 10.60
CA PRO A 46 -6.99 33.69 10.68
C PRO A 46 -8.19 33.74 9.72
N LEU A 47 -8.20 32.91 8.67
CA LEU A 47 -9.35 32.78 7.76
C LEU A 47 -10.40 31.78 8.26
N SER A 48 -10.15 31.07 9.37
CA SER A 48 -11.10 30.14 9.94
C SER A 48 -12.18 30.89 10.72
N SER A 49 -13.46 30.55 10.47
CA SER A 49 -14.60 31.11 11.21
C SER A 49 -14.76 30.44 12.59
N ASN A 50 -13.66 30.04 13.23
CA ASN A 50 -13.71 29.39 14.52
C ASN A 50 -13.94 30.44 15.62
N PRO A 51 -14.93 30.23 16.51
CA PRO A 51 -15.18 31.12 17.64
C PRO A 51 -14.10 31.00 18.72
N GLU A 52 -13.39 29.88 18.79
CA GLU A 52 -12.28 29.69 19.72
C GLU A 52 -10.94 30.08 19.10
N PRO A 53 -10.03 30.72 19.87
CA PRO A 53 -8.70 31.11 19.39
C PRO A 53 -7.76 29.91 19.24
N GLU A 54 -8.12 28.76 19.82
CA GLU A 54 -7.33 27.54 19.80
C GLU A 54 -7.90 26.52 18.83
N CYS A 55 -7.02 25.94 18.02
CA CYS A 55 -7.32 24.89 17.07
C CYS A 55 -6.57 23.60 17.43
N GLY A 56 -7.07 22.50 16.86
CA GLY A 56 -6.54 21.16 17.08
C GLY A 56 -7.24 20.42 18.21
N SER A 57 -6.96 19.13 18.33
CA SER A 57 -7.63 18.26 19.29
C SER A 57 -6.70 17.14 19.75
N GLU A 58 -6.82 16.74 21.02
CA GLU A 58 -6.15 15.55 21.56
C GLU A 58 -6.57 14.26 20.84
N PHE A 59 -7.70 14.28 20.13
CA PHE A 59 -8.13 13.19 19.25
C PHE A 59 -7.12 12.89 18.11
N ALA A 60 -6.24 13.84 17.80
CA ALA A 60 -5.18 13.64 16.80
C ALA A 60 -4.26 12.44 17.13
N TYR A 61 -4.01 12.15 18.42
CA TYR A 61 -3.24 10.96 18.82
C TYR A 61 -3.91 9.67 18.34
N LEU A 62 -5.21 9.52 18.63
CA LEU A 62 -5.96 8.33 18.24
C LEU A 62 -6.03 8.19 16.72
N TYR A 63 -6.26 9.31 16.01
CA TYR A 63 -6.30 9.32 14.56
C TYR A 63 -4.98 8.86 13.93
N PHE A 64 -3.86 9.50 14.26
CA PHE A 64 -2.57 9.18 13.62
C PHE A 64 -2.05 7.80 14.05
N VAL A 65 -2.16 7.43 15.32
CA VAL A 65 -1.68 6.11 15.78
C VAL A 65 -2.48 4.97 15.15
N SER A 66 -3.81 5.09 15.09
CA SER A 66 -4.64 4.06 14.43
C SER A 66 -4.38 3.99 12.92
N PHE A 67 -4.19 5.14 12.26
CA PHE A 67 -3.85 5.20 10.85
C PHE A 67 -2.50 4.52 10.54
N ILE A 68 -1.45 4.83 11.30
CA ILE A 68 -0.13 4.22 11.12
C ILE A 68 -0.17 2.72 11.39
N PHE A 69 -0.88 2.29 12.43
CA PHE A 69 -1.07 0.87 12.74
C PHE A 69 -1.76 0.13 11.58
N LEU A 70 -2.90 0.65 11.12
CA LEU A 70 -3.65 0.06 10.01
C LEU A 70 -2.83 0.04 8.72
N CYS A 71 -2.16 1.14 8.38
CA CYS A 71 -1.35 1.23 7.18
C CYS A 71 -0.17 0.25 7.22
N SER A 72 0.52 0.14 8.36
CA SER A 72 1.61 -0.84 8.54
C SER A 72 1.12 -2.27 8.41
N PHE A 73 -0.05 -2.59 8.98
CA PHE A 73 -0.67 -3.90 8.84
C PHE A 73 -1.01 -4.22 7.36
N LEU A 74 -1.60 -3.28 6.64
CA LEU A 74 -1.92 -3.46 5.22
C LEU A 74 -0.64 -3.60 4.37
N MET A 75 0.38 -2.77 4.60
CA MET A 75 1.65 -2.84 3.88
C MET A 75 2.38 -4.16 4.15
N LEU A 76 2.36 -4.66 5.39
CA LEU A 76 2.93 -5.96 5.75
C LEU A 76 2.19 -7.09 5.04
N ASN A 77 0.85 -7.08 5.08
CA ASN A 77 0.05 -8.11 4.41
C ASN A 77 0.25 -8.09 2.88
N LEU A 78 0.35 -6.89 2.27
CA LEU A 78 0.69 -6.74 0.86
C LEU A 78 2.08 -7.32 0.56
N PHE A 79 3.07 -7.00 1.38
CA PHE A 79 4.43 -7.51 1.24
C PHE A 79 4.49 -9.04 1.36
N VAL A 80 3.78 -9.61 2.33
CA VAL A 80 3.65 -11.07 2.50
C VAL A 80 3.00 -11.69 1.27
N ALA A 81 1.89 -11.13 0.77
CA ALA A 81 1.23 -11.63 -0.43
C ALA A 81 2.19 -11.65 -1.64
N VAL A 82 2.89 -10.54 -1.89
CA VAL A 82 3.88 -10.44 -2.97
C VAL A 82 4.99 -11.47 -2.82
N ILE A 83 5.53 -11.65 -1.61
CA ILE A 83 6.60 -12.65 -1.38
C ILE A 83 6.08 -14.07 -1.60
N MET A 84 4.87 -14.39 -1.14
CA MET A 84 4.28 -15.71 -1.34
C MET A 84 4.10 -16.01 -2.83
N ASP A 85 3.61 -15.05 -3.62
CA ASP A 85 3.48 -15.20 -5.07
C ASP A 85 4.85 -15.41 -5.75
N ASN A 86 5.89 -14.69 -5.29
CA ASN A 86 7.26 -14.85 -5.79
C ASN A 86 7.86 -16.22 -5.40
N PHE A 87 7.61 -16.68 -4.18
CA PHE A 87 8.09 -17.98 -3.71
C PHE A 87 7.39 -19.14 -4.43
N GLU A 88 6.08 -19.01 -4.68
CA GLU A 88 5.32 -19.96 -5.49
C GLU A 88 5.85 -20.01 -6.92
N TYR A 89 6.13 -18.85 -7.53
CA TYR A 89 6.74 -18.79 -8.87
C TYR A 89 8.07 -19.55 -8.94
N LEU A 90 9.00 -19.29 -8.00
CA LEU A 90 10.30 -19.95 -7.96
C LEU A 90 10.21 -21.46 -7.68
N THR A 91 9.31 -21.88 -6.77
CA THR A 91 9.14 -23.30 -6.46
C THR A 91 8.52 -24.08 -7.63
N ARG A 92 7.71 -23.43 -8.46
CA ARG A 92 7.10 -24.02 -9.66
C ARG A 92 8.12 -24.25 -10.79
N ASP A 93 9.07 -23.33 -10.99
CA ASP A 93 10.16 -23.50 -11.95
C ASP A 93 11.19 -24.58 -11.52
N SER A 94 11.28 -24.86 -10.22
CA SER A 94 12.10 -25.96 -9.69
C SER A 94 11.39 -27.33 -9.67
N SER A 95 10.10 -27.37 -10.02
CA SER A 95 9.38 -28.64 -10.13
C SER A 95 9.89 -29.41 -11.35
N ILE A 96 10.39 -30.62 -11.10
CA ILE A 96 11.14 -31.48 -12.03
C ILE A 96 10.38 -31.89 -13.30
N LEU A 97 9.10 -31.52 -13.41
CA LEU A 97 8.24 -31.71 -14.59
C LEU A 97 7.32 -30.49 -14.75
N GLY A 98 7.89 -29.34 -15.10
CA GLY A 98 7.13 -28.15 -15.46
C GLY A 98 6.29 -28.32 -16.74
N PRO A 99 5.31 -27.44 -17.00
CA PRO A 99 4.42 -27.50 -18.16
C PRO A 99 5.16 -27.54 -19.51
N HIS A 100 6.37 -26.98 -19.57
CA HIS A 100 7.22 -27.03 -20.77
C HIS A 100 7.70 -28.46 -21.12
N HIS A 101 7.93 -29.33 -20.13
CA HIS A 101 8.25 -30.74 -20.38
C HIS A 101 7.02 -31.52 -20.87
N LEU A 102 5.82 -31.14 -20.40
CA LEU A 102 4.56 -31.72 -20.85
C LEU A 102 4.22 -31.28 -22.29
N ASP A 103 4.44 -30.02 -22.64
CA ASP A 103 4.27 -29.52 -24.01
C ASP A 103 5.24 -30.19 -24.99
N GLU A 104 6.50 -30.40 -24.58
CA GLU A 104 7.46 -31.15 -25.38
C GLU A 104 7.05 -32.62 -25.53
N TYR A 105 6.60 -33.26 -24.44
CA TYR A 105 6.09 -34.63 -24.48
C TYR A 105 4.89 -34.76 -25.44
N VAL A 106 3.90 -33.87 -25.33
CA VAL A 106 2.71 -33.85 -26.20
C VAL A 106 3.09 -33.58 -27.66
N ARG A 107 4.04 -32.67 -27.92
CA ARG A 107 4.55 -32.39 -29.28
C ARG A 107 5.20 -33.62 -29.91
N ILE A 108 6.06 -34.32 -29.16
CA ILE A 108 6.71 -35.55 -29.64
C ILE A 108 5.66 -36.65 -29.83
N TRP A 109 4.72 -36.82 -28.89
CA TRP A 109 3.66 -37.83 -29.01
C TRP A 109 2.74 -37.60 -30.21
N ALA A 110 2.46 -36.34 -30.54
CA ALA A 110 1.67 -35.96 -31.72
C ALA A 110 2.32 -36.36 -33.05
N GLU A 111 3.66 -36.51 -33.09
CA GLU A 111 4.39 -36.97 -34.27
C GLU A 111 4.30 -38.50 -34.44
N TYR A 112 4.26 -39.25 -33.33
CA TYR A 112 4.20 -40.72 -33.35
C TYR A 112 2.78 -41.30 -33.46
N ASP A 113 1.74 -40.61 -32.95
CA ASP A 113 0.34 -41.00 -33.12
C ASP A 113 -0.55 -39.84 -33.63
N PRO A 114 -0.53 -39.60 -34.96
CA PRO A 114 -1.34 -38.54 -35.59
C PRO A 114 -2.84 -38.89 -35.71
N ALA A 115 -3.29 -40.06 -35.25
CA ALA A 115 -4.70 -40.46 -35.27
C ALA A 115 -5.43 -39.97 -34.01
N CYS A 116 -4.79 -40.04 -32.84
CA CYS A 116 -5.34 -39.51 -31.59
C CYS A 116 -5.49 -37.98 -31.58
N VAL A 117 -4.53 -37.24 -32.15
CA VAL A 117 -4.57 -35.76 -32.18
C VAL A 117 -5.71 -35.23 -33.05
N ARG A 118 -6.05 -35.94 -34.14
CA ARG A 118 -7.16 -35.57 -35.04
C ARG A 118 -8.54 -35.79 -34.43
N ALA A 119 -8.68 -36.71 -33.47
CA ALA A 119 -9.94 -37.01 -32.80
C ALA A 119 -10.32 -35.94 -31.76
N HIS A 120 -9.37 -35.12 -31.29
CA HIS A 120 -9.63 -34.01 -30.34
C HIS A 120 -10.07 -32.71 -31.05
N SER A 121 -9.93 -32.62 -32.38
CA SER A 121 -10.31 -31.46 -33.20
C SER A 121 -11.68 -31.59 -33.91
N LEU A 122 -12.47 -32.61 -33.57
CA LEU A 122 -13.84 -32.85 -34.05
C LEU A 122 -14.86 -32.66 -32.92
#